data_AF-A0A3P3END9-F1
#
_entry.id   AF-A0A3P3END9-F1
#
_cell.length_a   1.000
_cell.length_b   1.000
_cell.length_c   1.000
_cell.angle_alpha   90.00
_cell.angle_beta   90.00
_cell.angle_gamma   90.00
#
_symmetry.space_group_name_H-M   'P 1'
#
loop_
_entity.id
_entity.type
_entity.pdbx_description
1 polymer ?
#
loop_
_entity_poly.entity_id
_entity_poly.type
_entity_poly.pdbx_seq_one_letter_code
_entity_poly.pdbx_strand_id
1 'polypeptide(L)' 'MVATKPVDFRKGAEGLAALVRDTMGADPFSGTVYVFRAKRADRVKLVYFDGTGVCLL' A
#
# COMPACT_ATOMS: atom_id res chain seq x y z
N MET A 1 8.55 -5.57 6.26
CA MET A 1 7.92 -6.78 5.69
C MET A 1 7.69 -6.54 4.20
N VAL A 2 8.01 -7.49 3.31
CA VAL A 2 7.89 -7.29 1.84
C VAL A 2 6.76 -8.17 1.30
N ALA A 3 5.74 -7.56 0.68
CA ALA A 3 4.71 -8.32 -0.02
C ALA A 3 5.25 -8.79 -1.39
N THR A 4 5.18 -10.10 -1.64
CA THR A 4 5.70 -10.74 -2.87
C THR A 4 4.62 -11.01 -3.92
N LYS A 5 3.34 -10.79 -3.58
CA LYS A 5 2.22 -10.99 -4.50
C LYS A 5 2.05 -9.79 -5.43
N PRO A 6 1.81 -10.00 -6.74
CA PRO A 6 1.51 -8.91 -7.66
C PRO A 6 0.27 -8.13 -7.22
N VAL A 7 0.41 -6.82 -7.04
CA VAL A 7 -0.70 -5.92 -6.73
C VAL A 7 -1.25 -5.29 -8.01
N ASP A 8 -2.56 -5.12 -8.08
CA ASP A 8 -3.18 -4.33 -9.15
C ASP A 8 -2.92 -2.84 -8.92
N PHE A 9 -2.05 -2.27 -9.75
CA PHE A 9 -1.62 -0.88 -9.67
C PHE A 9 -2.69 0.14 -10.09
N ARG A 10 -3.87 -0.32 -10.52
CA ARG A 10 -5.05 0.52 -10.75
C ARG A 10 -5.76 0.91 -9.46
N LYS A 11 -5.49 0.22 -8.34
CA LYS A 11 -6.04 0.58 -7.03
C LYS A 11 -5.53 1.95 -6.57
N GLY A 12 -6.44 2.76 -6.04
CA GLY A 12 -6.14 4.03 -5.34
C GLY A 12 -5.73 3.78 -3.88
N ALA A 13 -5.60 4.87 -3.11
CA ALA A 13 -5.12 4.88 -1.72
C ALA A 13 -5.89 3.87 -0.84
N GLU A 14 -7.22 3.99 -0.78
CA GLU A 14 -8.09 3.11 0.01
C GLU A 14 -7.99 1.64 -0.39
N GLY A 15 -7.92 1.37 -1.70
CA GLY A 15 -7.81 0.00 -2.21
C GLY A 15 -6.49 -0.68 -1.85
N LEU A 16 -5.42 0.11 -1.68
CA LEU A 16 -4.12 -0.36 -1.23
C LEU A 16 -4.04 -0.45 0.30
N ALA A 17 -4.64 0.48 1.04
CA ALA A 17 -4.78 0.39 2.49
C ALA A 17 -5.60 -0.85 2.92
N ALA A 18 -6.64 -1.19 2.15
CA ALA A 18 -7.36 -2.45 2.35
C ALA A 18 -6.46 -3.68 2.14
N LEU A 19 -5.58 -3.67 1.13
CA LEU A 19 -4.64 -4.78 0.91
C LEU A 19 -3.64 -4.95 2.07
N VAL A 20 -3.21 -3.85 2.70
CA VAL A 20 -2.37 -3.92 3.90
C VAL A 20 -3.09 -4.69 5.01
N ARG A 21 -4.37 -4.37 5.27
CA ARG A 21 -5.18 -5.09 6.27
C ARG A 21 -5.38 -6.55 5.87
N ASP A 22 -5.91 -6.79 4.68
CA ASP A 22 -6.42 -8.09 4.26
C ASP A 22 -5.30 -9.09 3.95
N THR A 23 -4.17 -8.62 3.41
CA THR A 23 -3.08 -9.50 2.94
C THR A 23 -1.90 -9.51 3.89
N MET A 24 -1.56 -8.38 4.51
CA MET A 24 -0.41 -8.29 5.43
C MET A 24 -0.84 -8.45 6.90
N GLY A 25 -2.13 -8.39 7.21
CA GLY A 25 -2.62 -8.43 8.59
C GLY A 25 -2.14 -7.26 9.43
N ALA A 26 -1.76 -6.15 8.79
CA ALA A 26 -1.16 -4.99 9.43
C ALA A 26 -2.15 -3.82 9.45
N ASP A 27 -1.95 -2.90 10.39
CA ASP A 27 -2.73 -1.68 10.45
C ASP A 27 -2.16 -0.62 9.47
N PRO A 28 -2.90 -0.23 8.42
CA PRO A 28 -2.47 0.81 7.49
C PRO A 28 -2.41 2.21 8.13
N PHE A 29 -3.00 2.40 9.31
CA PHE A 29 -3.04 3.68 10.00
C PHE A 29 -1.93 3.84 11.05
N SER A 30 -1.07 2.84 11.20
CA SER A 30 0.01 2.77 12.21
C SER A 30 1.21 3.71 11.96
N GLY A 31 1.11 4.67 11.04
CA GLY A 31 2.23 5.52 10.61
C GLY A 31 3.30 4.80 9.78
N THR A 32 3.10 3.51 9.50
CA THR A 32 3.98 2.72 8.65
C THR A 32 3.83 3.12 7.18
N VAL A 33 4.94 3.23 6.46
CA VAL A 33 4.94 3.40 5.00
C VAL A 33 4.96 2.05 4.31
N TYR A 34 3.96 1.79 3.49
CA TYR A 34 3.82 0.57 2.70
C TYR A 34 4.22 0.84 1.25
N VAL A 35 5.21 0.08 0.77
CA VAL A 35 5.74 0.18 -0.58
C VAL A 35 5.14 -0.92 -1.45
N PHE A 36 4.51 -0.53 -2.54
CA PHE A 36 4.05 -1.43 -3.57
C PHE A 36 4.91 -1.25 -4.82
N ARG A 37 5.22 -2.35 -5.52
CA ARG A 37 5.87 -2.32 -6.85
C ARG A 37 5.01 -3.00 -7.90
N ALA A 38 4.92 -2.41 -9.10
CA ALA A 38 4.16 -2.98 -10.21
C ALA A 38 4.79 -4.30 -10.68
N LYS A 39 3.97 -5.22 -11.20
CA LYS A 39 4.47 -6.49 -11.75
C LYS A 39 5.53 -6.30 -12.84
N ARG A 40 5.39 -5.25 -13.65
CA ARG A 40 6.35 -4.87 -14.71
C ARG A 40 7.57 -4.13 -14.19
N ALA A 41 7.67 -3.90 -12.87
CA ALA A 41 8.80 -3.28 -12.21
C ALA A 41 9.09 -1.81 -12.60
N ASP A 42 8.20 -1.17 -13.36
CA ASP A 42 8.33 0.18 -13.90
C ASP A 42 7.71 1.28 -13.01
N ARG A 43 6.93 0.89 -11.99
CA ARG A 43 6.22 1.82 -11.10
C ARG A 43 6.27 1.37 -9.65
N VAL A 44 6.26 2.36 -8.76
CA VAL A 44 6.14 2.20 -7.32
C VAL A 44 4.98 3.06 -6.83
N LYS A 45 4.29 2.60 -5.79
CA LYS A 45 3.31 3.39 -5.04
C LYS A 45 3.63 3.29 -3.56
N LEU A 46 3.54 4.41 -2.84
CA LEU A 46 3.66 4.46 -1.39
C LEU A 46 2.31 4.78 -0.78
N VAL A 47 1.92 4.00 0.23
CA VAL A 47 0.72 4.26 1.03
C VAL A 47 1.10 4.40 2.48
N TYR A 48 0.67 5.48 3.10
CA TYR A 48 0.89 5.75 4.52
C TYR A 48 -0.23 6.62 5.06
N PHE A 49 -0.41 6.60 6.38
CA PHE A 49 -1.33 7.50 7.08
C PHE A 49 -0.53 8.63 7.72
N ASP A 50 -0.91 9.88 7.46
CA ASP A 50 -0.19 11.06 7.96
C ASP A 50 -0.73 11.61 9.30
N GLY A 51 -1.74 10.96 9.88
CA GLY A 51 -2.45 11.43 11.06
C GLY A 51 -3.83 12.01 10.74
N THR A 52 -4.07 12.43 9.50
CA THR A 52 -5.33 13.03 9.04
C THR A 52 -6.01 12.23 7.94
N GLY A 53 -5.24 11.52 7.11
CA GLY A 53 -5.78 10.74 6.01
C GLY A 53 -4.77 9.75 5.42
N VAL A 54 -5.27 8.87 4.55
CA VAL A 54 -4.44 7.96 3.78
C VAL A 54 -3.85 8.72 2.59
N CYS A 55 -2.53 8.80 2.54
CA CYS A 55 -1.79 9.41 1.45
C CYS A 55 -1.36 8.35 0.43
N LEU A 56 -1.28 8.75 -0.84
CA LEU A 56 -0.75 7.95 -1.94
C LEU A 56 0.27 8.77 -2.73
N LEU A 57 1.49 8.26 -2.85
CA LEU A 57 2.55 8.79 -3.70
C LEU A 57 2.90 7.81 -4.82
#